data_AF-A0A396PA62-F1
#
_entry.id   AF-A0A396PA62-F1
#
_cell.length_a   1.000
_cell.length_b   1.000
_cell.length_c   1.000
_cell.angle_alpha   90.00
_cell.angle_beta   90.00
_cell.angle_gamma   90.00
#
_symmetry.space_group_name_H-M   'P 1'
#
loop_
_entity.id
_entity.type
_entity.pdbx_description
1 polymer ?
#
loop_
_entity_poly.entity_id
_entity_poly.type
_entity_poly.pdbx_seq_one_letter_code
_entity_poly.pdbx_strand_id
1 'polypeptide(L)' 'MIFIRTYQFNYDRKIDGYGEIQFCAENYREAKRLFEDWAAENGYSIREYKMTVVYNKEDADEYENIYAL' A
#
# COMPACT_ATOMS: atom_id res chain seq x y z
N MET A 1 13.63 10.16 -13.04
CA MET A 1 13.82 8.74 -12.71
C MET A 1 12.63 8.35 -11.87
N ILE A 2 11.86 7.36 -12.33
CA ILE A 2 10.70 6.85 -11.60
C ILE A 2 11.22 5.80 -10.62
N PHE A 3 10.76 5.87 -9.37
CA PHE A 3 11.07 4.87 -8.35
C PHE A 3 9.77 4.32 -7.78
N ILE A 4 9.68 3.01 -7.70
CA ILE A 4 8.56 2.26 -7.14
C ILE A 4 8.89 1.89 -5.70
N ARG A 5 7.92 1.98 -4.79
CA ARG A 5 8.04 1.55 -3.40
C ARG A 5 6.82 0.77 -2.97
N THR A 6 6.98 -0.10 -1.97
CA THR A 6 5.85 -0.75 -1.32
C THR A 6 5.38 0.06 -0.11
N TYR A 7 4.13 0.50 -0.18
CA TYR A 7 3.45 1.27 0.86
C TYR A 7 2.53 0.35 1.65
N GLN A 8 2.80 0.14 2.93
CA GLN A 8 1.93 -0.59 3.84
C GLN A 8 0.99 0.37 4.59
N PHE A 9 -0.31 0.14 4.45
CA PHE A 9 -1.36 0.80 5.21
C PHE A 9 -1.81 -0.12 6.33
N ASN A 10 -1.69 0.34 7.58
CA ASN A 10 -2.12 -0.36 8.78
C ASN A 10 -3.38 0.32 9.34
N TYR A 11 -4.45 -0.43 9.57
CA TYR A 11 -5.75 0.06 10.04
C TYR A 11 -6.38 -0.92 11.05
N ASP A 12 -7.59 -0.64 11.53
CA ASP A 12 -8.26 -1.52 12.48
C ASP A 12 -8.53 -2.90 11.86
N ARG A 13 -7.90 -3.93 12.42
CA ARG A 13 -8.06 -5.34 12.03
C ARG A 13 -9.50 -5.82 12.07
N LYS A 14 -10.40 -5.16 12.81
CA LYS A 14 -11.83 -5.50 12.83
C LYS A 14 -12.55 -5.24 11.51
N ILE A 15 -11.96 -4.46 10.61
CA ILE A 15 -12.58 -4.08 9.33
C ILE A 15 -12.64 -5.30 8.39
N ASP A 16 -11.55 -6.06 8.28
CA ASP A 16 -11.43 -7.14 7.31
C ASP A 16 -10.78 -8.43 7.87
N GLY A 17 -10.28 -8.40 9.11
CA GLY A 17 -9.60 -9.51 9.77
C GLY A 17 -8.07 -9.52 9.59
N TYR A 18 -7.51 -8.66 8.73
CA TYR A 18 -6.08 -8.55 8.47
C TYR A 18 -5.47 -7.34 9.18
N GLY A 19 -6.05 -6.14 8.98
CA GLY A 19 -5.57 -4.89 9.60
C GLY A 19 -4.35 -4.26 8.92
N GLU A 20 -3.93 -4.81 7.79
CA GLU A 20 -2.90 -4.21 6.95
C GLU A 20 -3.12 -4.58 5.48
N ILE A 21 -2.66 -3.72 4.58
CA ILE A 21 -2.57 -3.98 3.14
C ILE A 21 -1.39 -3.24 2.54
N GLN A 22 -0.79 -3.80 1.49
CA GLN A 22 0.36 -3.21 0.79
C GLN A 22 -0.03 -2.82 -0.64
N PHE A 23 0.50 -1.68 -1.10
CA PHE A 23 0.40 -1.23 -2.48
C PHE A 23 1.77 -0.83 -3.01
N CYS A 24 2.11 -1.35 -4.18
CA CYS A 24 3.30 -0.96 -4.92
C CYS A 24 2.97 0.27 -5.80
N ALA A 25 3.67 1.38 -5.61
CA ALA A 25 3.35 2.65 -6.28
C ALA A 25 4.56 3.58 -6.41
N GLU A 26 4.49 4.58 -7.29
CA GLU A 26 5.58 5.55 -7.49
C GLU A 26 5.70 6.54 -6.32
N ASN A 27 4.57 6.82 -5.66
CA ASN A 27 4.49 7.81 -4.60
C ASN A 27 3.31 7.55 -3.66
N TYR A 28 3.33 8.20 -2.50
CA TYR A 28 2.28 8.07 -1.49
C TYR A 28 0.90 8.47 -2.01
N ARG A 29 0.79 9.46 -2.89
CA ARG A 29 -0.52 9.92 -3.38
C ARG A 29 -1.20 8.86 -4.23
N GLU A 30 -0.44 8.18 -5.07
CA GLU A 30 -0.91 7.04 -5.84
C GLU A 30 -1.26 5.85 -4.92
N ALA A 31 -0.38 5.49 -4.00
CA ALA A 31 -0.63 4.42 -3.03
C ALA A 31 -1.91 4.67 -2.19
N LYS A 32 -2.12 5.93 -1.78
CA LYS A 32 -3.32 6.34 -1.04
C LYS A 32 -4.58 6.20 -1.89
N ARG A 33 -4.51 6.55 -3.17
CA ARG A 33 -5.64 6.38 -4.09
C ARG A 33 -5.98 4.90 -4.25
N LEU A 34 -4.98 4.04 -4.46
CA LEU A 34 -5.17 2.59 -4.54
C LEU A 34 -5.81 2.03 -3.27
N PHE A 35 -5.37 2.51 -2.10
CA PHE A 35 -5.97 2.15 -0.82
C PHE A 35 -7.43 2.61 -0.67
N GLU A 36 -7.74 3.84 -1.09
CA GLU A 36 -9.11 4.38 -1.05
C GLU A 36 -10.05 3.66 -2.04
N ASP A 37 -9.56 3.35 -3.25
CA ASP A 37 -10.29 2.61 -4.27
C ASP A 37 -10.56 1.17 -3.77
N TRP A 38 -9.53 0.48 -3.27
CA TRP A 38 -9.67 -0.86 -2.66
C TRP A 38 -10.67 -0.86 -1.49
N ALA A 39 -10.59 0.13 -0.59
CA ALA A 39 -11.52 0.22 0.53
C ALA A 39 -12.96 0.43 0.04
N ALA A 40 -13.16 1.28 -0.98
CA ALA A 40 -14.48 1.51 -1.57
C ALA A 40 -15.03 0.26 -2.27
N GLU A 41 -14.22 -0.46 -3.04
CA GLU A 41 -14.60 -1.69 -3.73
C GLU A 41 -15.04 -2.80 -2.76
N ASN A 42 -14.44 -2.85 -1.57
CA ASN A 42 -14.79 -3.81 -0.52
C ASN A 42 -15.85 -3.29 0.47
N GLY A 43 -16.35 -2.06 0.29
CA GLY A 43 -17.37 -1.46 1.16
C GLY A 43 -16.86 -1.07 2.55
N TYR A 44 -15.54 -0.88 2.70
CA TYR A 44 -14.91 -0.49 3.96
C TYR A 44 -14.90 1.04 4.12
N SER A 45 -15.17 1.50 5.35
CA SER A 45 -15.04 2.92 5.72
C SER A 45 -13.85 3.09 6.67
N ILE A 46 -12.65 3.18 6.12
CA ILE A 46 -11.40 3.29 6.89
C ILE A 46 -11.03 4.76 7.06
N ARG A 47 -11.19 5.29 8.27
CA ARG A 47 -10.89 6.70 8.59
C ARG A 47 -9.51 6.90 9.22
N GLU A 48 -9.04 5.90 9.96
CA GLU A 48 -7.78 5.94 10.69
C GLU A 48 -6.88 4.83 10.16
N TYR A 49 -5.70 5.23 9.68
CA TYR A 49 -4.66 4.32 9.24
C TYR A 49 -3.28 4.97 9.43
N LYS A 50 -2.25 4.13 9.48
CA LYS A 50 -0.84 4.54 9.44
C LYS A 50 -0.21 4.00 8.16
N MET A 51 0.60 4.83 7.51
CA MET A 51 1.34 4.45 6.32
C MET A 51 2.82 4.34 6.63
N THR A 52 3.45 3.26 6.18
CA THR A 52 4.91 3.05 6.22
C THR A 52 5.39 2.52 4.88
N VAL A 53 6.59 2.91 4.45
CA VAL A 53 7.28 2.24 3.35
C VAL A 53 7.97 1.00 3.90
N VAL A 54 7.78 -0.14 3.24
CA VAL A 54 8.34 -1.44 3.64
C VAL A 54 9.05 -2.09 2.48
N TYR A 55 9.95 -3.04 2.78
CA TYR A 55 10.57 -3.85 1.76
C TYR A 55 9.68 -5.04 1.44
N ASN A 56 9.32 -5.18 0.17
CA ASN A 56 8.68 -6.37 -0.33
C ASN A 56 9.59 -6.98 -1.41
N LYS A 57 9.98 -8.24 -1.20
CA LYS A 57 10.90 -8.94 -2.09
C LYS A 57 10.25 -9.22 -3.45
N GLU A 58 8.98 -9.58 -3.49
CA GLU A 58 8.26 -9.88 -4.73
C GLU A 58 8.15 -8.62 -5.61
N ASP A 59 7.81 -7.48 -4.99
CA ASP A 59 7.81 -6.19 -5.69
C ASP A 59 9.23 -5.81 -6.16
N ALA A 60 10.26 -6.04 -5.34
CA ALA A 60 11.63 -5.75 -5.71
C ALA A 60 12.13 -6.61 -6.88
N ASP A 61 11.73 -7.88 -6.94
CA ASP A 61 12.04 -8.80 -8.03
C ASP A 61 11.27 -8.43 -9.32
N GLU A 62 10.04 -7.90 -9.22
CA GLU A 62 9.26 -7.44 -10.38
C GLU A 62 9.78 -6.12 -10.97
N TYR A 63 10.09 -5.16 -10.12
CA TYR A 63 10.45 -3.79 -10.52
C TYR A 63 11.98 -3.57 -10.59
N GLU A 64 12.78 -4.55 -10.18
CA GLU A 64 14.25 -4.62 -10.26
C GLU A 64 14.93 -3.24 -10.07
N ASN A 65 15.35 -2.62 -11.18
CA ASN A 65 16.16 -1.40 -11.21
C ASN A 65 15.40 -0.13 -10.80
N ILE A 66 14.06 -0.16 -10.79
CA ILE A 66 13.24 0.98 -10.40
C ILE A 66 12.61 0.80 -9.01
N TYR A 67 12.79 -0.34 -8.35
CA TYR A 67 12.36 -0.51 -6.97
C TYR A 67 13.30 0.22 -6.00
N ALA A 68 12.72 0.94 -5.03
CA ALA A 68 13.45 1.66 -4.00
C ALA A 68 12.89 1.34 -2.62
N LEU A 69 13.80 1.16 -1.66
CA LEU A 69 13.49 1.02 -0.25
C LEU A 69 14.01 2.22 0.55
#